data_AF-S7X778-F1
#
_entry.id   AF-S7X778-F1
#
_cell.length_a   1.000
_cell.length_b   1.000
_cell.length_c   1.000
_cell.angle_alpha   90.00
_cell.angle_beta   90.00
_cell.angle_gamma   90.00
#
_symmetry.space_group_name_H-M   'P 1'
#
loop_
_entity.id
_entity.type
_entity.pdbx_description
1 polymer ?
#
loop_
_entity_poly.entity_id
_entity_poly.type
_entity_poly.pdbx_seq_one_letter_code
_entity_poly.pdbx_strand_id
1 'polypeptide(L)'
;MKNNNLPQKKKGSSIQNSKEAEEKRRKDEMKIKEMEFASTIHTNITSVKNKGLDTINNLSNNKLASEKLKIDAKQKGIDNAKMFNTLNKTIDKKFSQQDRAMDNAEKTLDEALVRWDKDVIMKSLDKLADVANTNPLGNNLNKEIKTEISLEDFDDDDFMIEI
;
A
#
# COMPACT_ATOMS: atom_id res chain seq x y z
N MET A 1 -13.80 -105.67 -51.48
CA MET A 1 -12.74 -104.93 -50.75
C MET A 1 -12.27 -103.75 -51.59
N LYS A 2 -12.48 -102.52 -51.11
CA LYS A 2 -11.63 -101.33 -51.29
C LYS A 2 -12.32 -100.14 -50.59
N ASN A 3 -11.91 -99.89 -49.34
CA ASN A 3 -12.05 -98.60 -48.69
C ASN A 3 -10.93 -97.69 -49.19
N ASN A 4 -11.20 -96.40 -49.40
CA ASN A 4 -10.53 -95.34 -48.63
C ASN A 4 -10.90 -93.92 -49.09
N ASN A 5 -11.21 -93.13 -48.07
CA ASN A 5 -10.85 -91.72 -47.86
C ASN A 5 -11.33 -90.68 -48.87
N LEU A 6 -12.45 -90.02 -48.52
CA LEU A 6 -12.58 -88.58 -48.72
C LEU A 6 -12.47 -87.84 -47.37
N PRO A 7 -11.82 -86.66 -47.33
CA PRO A 7 -11.54 -85.96 -46.08
C PRO A 7 -12.78 -85.23 -45.57
N GLN A 8 -13.05 -85.38 -44.27
CA GLN A 8 -14.01 -84.54 -43.56
C GLN A 8 -13.53 -83.07 -43.60
N LYS A 9 -14.27 -82.22 -44.31
CA LYS A 9 -14.11 -80.76 -44.23
C LYS A 9 -14.44 -80.30 -42.80
N LYS A 10 -13.41 -80.05 -42.00
CA LYS A 10 -13.50 -79.25 -40.76
C LYS A 10 -13.89 -77.81 -41.12
N LYS A 11 -15.19 -77.54 -41.22
CA LYS A 11 -15.75 -76.18 -41.15
C LYS A 11 -15.89 -75.82 -39.67
N GLY A 12 -14.96 -75.05 -39.11
CA GLY A 12 -15.09 -74.64 -37.70
C GLY A 12 -14.20 -73.47 -37.26
N SER A 13 -12.96 -73.34 -37.74
CA SER A 13 -11.99 -72.45 -37.06
C SER A 13 -11.95 -70.99 -37.54
N SER A 14 -12.40 -70.68 -38.77
CA SER A 14 -12.20 -69.33 -39.35
C SER A 14 -13.18 -68.26 -38.85
N ILE A 15 -14.35 -68.63 -38.35
CA ILE A 15 -15.41 -67.68 -37.94
C ILE A 15 -15.29 -67.31 -36.45
N GLN A 16 -14.75 -68.20 -35.62
CA GLN A 16 -14.49 -67.91 -34.20
C GLN A 16 -13.31 -66.94 -34.02
N ASN A 17 -12.24 -67.11 -34.80
CA ASN A 17 -11.07 -66.22 -34.73
C ASN A 17 -11.35 -64.76 -35.15
N SER A 18 -12.31 -64.52 -36.06
CA SER A 18 -12.65 -63.15 -36.48
C SER A 18 -13.47 -62.40 -35.41
N LYS A 19 -14.37 -63.10 -34.72
CA LYS A 19 -15.19 -62.52 -33.63
C LYS A 19 -14.35 -62.14 -32.41
N GLU A 20 -13.39 -62.97 -32.02
CA GLU A 20 -12.48 -62.66 -30.91
C GLU A 20 -11.57 -61.46 -31.20
N ALA A 21 -11.05 -61.35 -32.42
CA ALA A 21 -10.22 -60.22 -32.83
C ALA A 21 -11.01 -58.89 -32.84
N GLU A 22 -12.28 -58.95 -33.25
CA GLU A 22 -13.17 -57.79 -33.31
C GLU A 22 -13.66 -57.36 -31.91
N GLU A 23 -13.91 -58.31 -31.01
CA GLU A 23 -14.23 -58.05 -29.61
C GLU A 23 -13.03 -57.49 -28.83
N LYS A 24 -11.81 -57.98 -29.14
CA LYS A 24 -10.57 -57.41 -28.59
C LYS A 24 -10.34 -55.98 -29.08
N ARG A 25 -10.56 -55.69 -30.37
CA ARG A 25 -10.53 -54.33 -30.92
C ARG A 25 -11.52 -53.40 -30.23
N ARG A 26 -12.77 -53.84 -30.03
CA ARG A 26 -13.78 -53.06 -29.32
C ARG A 26 -13.39 -52.78 -27.86
N LYS A 27 -12.78 -53.75 -27.17
CA LYS A 27 -12.23 -53.55 -25.82
C LYS A 27 -11.09 -52.54 -25.82
N ASP A 28 -10.16 -52.64 -26.76
CA ASP A 28 -9.02 -51.72 -26.85
C ASP A 28 -9.49 -50.29 -27.19
N GLU A 29 -10.47 -50.13 -28.09
CA GLU A 29 -11.11 -48.84 -28.39
C GLU A 29 -11.84 -48.25 -27.19
N MET A 30 -12.56 -49.07 -26.41
CA MET A 30 -13.20 -48.60 -25.17
C MET A 30 -12.16 -48.10 -24.17
N LYS A 31 -11.05 -48.83 -24.03
CA LYS A 31 -9.96 -48.48 -23.10
C LYS A 31 -9.25 -47.19 -23.49
N ILE A 32 -9.09 -46.94 -24.79
CA ILE A 32 -8.58 -45.66 -25.31
C ILE A 32 -9.53 -44.53 -24.97
N LYS A 33 -10.84 -44.70 -25.21
CA LYS A 33 -11.86 -43.69 -24.87
C LYS A 33 -11.93 -43.40 -23.37
N GLU A 34 -11.77 -44.41 -22.52
CA GLU A 34 -11.69 -44.25 -21.07
C GLU A 34 -10.46 -43.42 -20.66
N MET A 35 -9.29 -43.69 -21.24
CA MET A 35 -8.08 -42.90 -20.99
C MET A 35 -8.20 -41.45 -21.48
N GLU A 36 -8.77 -41.23 -22.67
CA GLU A 36 -8.99 -39.88 -23.22
C GLU A 36 -9.97 -39.08 -22.34
N PHE A 37 -11.03 -39.71 -21.86
CA PHE A 37 -12.00 -39.10 -20.94
C PHE A 37 -11.34 -38.75 -19.61
N ALA A 38 -10.57 -39.68 -19.03
CA ALA A 38 -9.83 -39.45 -17.79
C ALA A 38 -8.82 -38.30 -17.93
N SER A 39 -8.09 -38.24 -19.04
CA SER A 39 -7.14 -37.16 -19.35
C SER A 39 -7.84 -35.80 -19.48
N THR A 40 -8.99 -35.76 -20.14
CA THR A 40 -9.80 -34.55 -20.31
C THR A 40 -10.31 -34.04 -18.96
N ILE A 41 -10.83 -34.93 -18.11
CA ILE A 41 -11.24 -34.59 -16.74
C ILE A 41 -10.04 -34.05 -15.95
N HIS A 42 -8.89 -34.72 -16.01
CA HIS A 42 -7.71 -34.30 -15.27
C HIS A 42 -7.24 -32.89 -15.69
N THR A 43 -7.25 -32.61 -17.00
CA THR A 43 -6.88 -31.31 -17.56
C THR A 43 -7.84 -30.21 -17.11
N ASN A 44 -9.14 -30.49 -17.13
CA ASN A 44 -10.16 -29.55 -16.69
C ASN A 44 -10.06 -29.25 -15.19
N ILE A 45 -9.87 -30.28 -14.35
CA ILE A 45 -9.68 -30.11 -12.90
C ILE A 45 -8.44 -29.27 -12.61
N THR A 46 -7.32 -29.55 -13.26
CA THR A 46 -6.07 -28.80 -13.08
C THR A 46 -6.24 -27.34 -13.51
N SER A 47 -6.91 -27.08 -14.64
CA SER A 47 -7.22 -25.72 -15.11
C SER A 47 -8.09 -24.94 -14.10
N VAL A 48 -9.14 -25.56 -13.57
CA VAL A 48 -10.02 -24.95 -12.57
C VAL A 48 -9.26 -24.66 -11.27
N LYS A 49 -8.45 -25.61 -10.79
CA LYS A 49 -7.61 -25.40 -9.59
C LYS A 49 -6.65 -24.24 -9.76
N ASN A 50 -5.95 -24.16 -10.90
CA ASN A 50 -4.99 -23.09 -11.16
C ASN A 50 -5.69 -21.72 -11.19
N LYS A 51 -6.82 -21.59 -11.91
CA LYS A 51 -7.61 -20.34 -11.92
C LYS A 51 -8.15 -19.96 -10.54
N GLY A 52 -8.53 -20.94 -9.73
CA GLY A 52 -8.97 -20.72 -8.35
C GLY A 52 -7.85 -20.18 -7.48
N LEU A 53 -6.65 -20.76 -7.58
CA LEU A 53 -5.46 -20.29 -6.86
C LEU A 53 -5.06 -18.87 -7.30
N ASP A 54 -5.07 -18.58 -8.60
CA ASP A 54 -4.77 -17.24 -9.11
C ASP A 54 -5.76 -16.20 -8.57
N THR A 55 -7.05 -16.54 -8.51
CA THR A 55 -8.09 -15.67 -7.95
C THR A 55 -7.86 -15.41 -6.46
N ILE A 56 -7.52 -16.44 -5.68
CA ILE A 56 -7.22 -16.31 -4.25
C ILE A 56 -5.97 -15.44 -4.04
N ASN A 57 -4.91 -15.67 -4.81
CA ASN A 57 -3.69 -14.88 -4.74
C ASN A 57 -3.96 -13.42 -5.07
N ASN A 58 -4.74 -13.13 -6.12
CA ASN A 58 -5.12 -11.77 -6.48
C ASN A 58 -5.96 -11.10 -5.38
N LEU A 59 -6.91 -11.82 -4.78
CA LEU A 59 -7.72 -11.31 -3.69
C LEU A 59 -6.86 -10.98 -2.45
N SER A 60 -5.93 -11.87 -2.11
CA SER A 60 -4.99 -11.69 -1.00
C SER A 60 -4.07 -10.49 -1.23
N ASN A 61 -3.49 -10.36 -2.42
CA ASN A 61 -2.64 -9.23 -2.81
C ASN A 61 -3.41 -7.90 -2.77
N ASN A 62 -4.64 -7.88 -3.27
CA ASN A 62 -5.49 -6.70 -3.24
C ASN A 62 -5.87 -6.31 -1.82
N LYS A 63 -6.15 -7.29 -0.95
CA LYS A 63 -6.41 -7.04 0.47
C LYS A 63 -5.19 -6.41 1.14
N LEU A 64 -4.00 -6.97 0.93
CA LEU A 64 -2.75 -6.42 1.48
C LEU A 64 -2.48 -5.01 0.96
N ALA A 65 -2.70 -4.76 -0.33
CA ALA A 65 -2.56 -3.43 -0.92
C ALA A 65 -3.56 -2.43 -0.31
N SER A 66 -4.81 -2.86 -0.08
CA SER A 66 -5.82 -2.04 0.58
C SER A 66 -5.47 -1.73 2.03
N GLU A 67 -4.91 -2.69 2.78
CA GLU A 67 -4.47 -2.48 4.16
C GLU A 67 -3.29 -1.51 4.22
N LYS A 68 -2.31 -1.65 3.32
CA LYS A 68 -1.20 -0.68 3.17
C LYS A 68 -1.71 0.73 2.88
N LEU A 69 -2.62 0.89 1.92
CA LEU A 69 -3.21 2.19 1.61
C LEU A 69 -3.96 2.80 2.80
N LYS A 70 -4.65 1.98 3.59
CA LYS A 70 -5.34 2.43 4.80
C LYS A 70 -4.36 2.91 5.86
N ILE A 71 -3.25 2.20 6.07
CA ILE A 71 -2.19 2.58 7.00
C ILE A 71 -1.53 3.88 6.52
N ASP A 72 -1.13 3.97 5.25
CA ASP A 72 -0.51 5.17 4.68
C ASP A 72 -1.43 6.40 4.78
N ALA A 73 -2.72 6.23 4.52
CA ALA A 73 -3.69 7.31 4.67
C ALA A 73 -3.85 7.75 6.14
N LYS A 74 -3.85 6.79 7.08
CA LYS A 74 -3.90 7.10 8.51
C LYS A 74 -2.64 7.84 8.96
N GLN A 75 -1.46 7.37 8.54
CA GLN A 75 -0.18 8.00 8.87
C GLN A 75 -0.11 9.43 8.32
N LYS A 76 -0.46 9.64 7.04
CA LYS A 76 -0.56 10.99 6.46
C LYS A 76 -1.52 11.90 7.24
N GLY A 77 -2.62 11.34 7.74
CA GLY A 77 -3.56 12.08 8.60
C GLY A 77 -2.91 12.53 9.91
N ILE A 78 -2.14 11.65 10.55
CA ILE A 78 -1.38 11.94 11.78
C ILE A 78 -0.30 12.99 11.51
N ASP A 79 0.49 12.82 10.46
CA ASP A 79 1.57 13.73 10.09
C ASP A 79 1.03 15.14 9.81
N ASN A 80 -0.10 15.22 9.09
CA ASN A 80 -0.79 16.49 8.85
C ASN A 80 -1.27 17.13 10.15
N ALA A 81 -1.84 16.35 11.07
CA ALA A 81 -2.31 16.86 12.36
C ALA A 81 -1.16 17.38 13.23
N LYS A 82 -0.03 16.64 13.29
CA LYS A 82 1.21 17.09 13.93
C LYS A 82 1.67 18.41 13.31
N MET A 83 1.75 18.48 11.97
CA MET A 83 2.17 19.67 11.25
C MET A 83 1.28 20.90 11.52
N PHE A 84 -0.05 20.74 11.56
CA PHE A 84 -0.96 21.84 11.89
C PHE A 84 -0.81 22.31 13.35
N ASN A 85 -0.61 21.39 14.28
CA ASN A 85 -0.39 21.74 15.69
C ASN A 85 0.91 22.53 15.84
N THR A 86 2.02 22.05 15.27
CA THR A 86 3.30 22.76 15.29
C THR A 86 3.18 24.13 14.60
N LEU A 87 2.54 24.20 13.43
CA LEU A 87 2.29 25.47 12.74
C LEU A 87 1.58 26.49 13.65
N ASN A 88 0.51 26.10 14.32
CA ASN A 88 -0.21 26.99 15.23
C ASN A 88 0.67 27.46 16.39
N LYS A 89 1.40 26.55 17.04
CA LYS A 89 2.35 26.90 18.11
C LYS A 89 3.42 27.87 17.62
N THR A 90 4.00 27.65 16.43
CA THR A 90 5.02 28.52 15.86
C THR A 90 4.45 29.91 15.55
N ILE A 91 3.24 29.97 14.97
CA ILE A 91 2.52 31.23 14.70
C ILE A 91 2.33 32.02 16.00
N ASP A 92 1.74 31.40 17.03
CA ASP A 92 1.46 32.05 18.31
C ASP A 92 2.75 32.59 18.95
N LYS A 93 3.83 31.81 18.89
CA LYS A 93 5.15 32.19 19.40
C LYS A 93 5.71 33.41 18.66
N LYS A 94 5.58 33.47 17.32
CA LYS A 94 6.10 34.59 16.52
C LYS A 94 5.34 35.89 16.78
N PHE A 95 4.01 35.83 16.84
CA PHE A 95 3.20 36.98 17.18
C PHE A 95 3.45 37.44 18.62
N SER A 96 3.55 36.51 19.58
CA SER A 96 3.90 36.87 20.97
C SER A 96 5.29 37.51 21.10
N GLN A 97 6.26 37.08 20.29
CA GLN A 97 7.59 37.71 20.25
C GLN A 97 7.53 39.13 19.67
N GLN A 98 6.72 39.34 18.63
CA GLN A 98 6.52 40.65 18.03
C GLN A 98 5.84 41.62 19.02
N ASP A 99 4.77 41.17 19.69
CA ASP A 99 4.06 41.97 20.71
C ASP A 99 5.02 42.39 21.83
N ARG A 100 5.79 41.43 22.39
CA ARG A 100 6.78 41.76 23.44
C ARG A 100 7.85 42.72 22.96
N ALA A 101 8.28 42.63 21.70
CA ALA A 101 9.26 43.55 21.14
C ALA A 101 8.67 44.97 21.01
N MET A 102 7.39 45.06 20.62
CA MET A 102 6.64 46.32 20.52
C MET A 102 6.45 46.95 21.91
N ASP A 103 5.97 46.20 22.89
CA ASP A 103 5.78 46.66 24.28
C ASP A 103 7.08 47.22 24.88
N ASN A 104 8.20 46.52 24.66
CA ASN A 104 9.49 46.97 25.19
C ASN A 104 9.98 48.26 24.49
N ALA A 105 9.75 48.38 23.19
CA ALA A 105 10.11 49.58 22.45
C ALA A 105 9.24 50.78 22.85
N GLU A 106 7.94 50.56 23.06
CA GLU A 106 6.99 51.56 23.57
C GLU A 106 7.37 52.03 24.98
N LYS A 107 7.62 51.09 25.90
CA LYS A 107 8.07 51.44 27.25
C LYS A 107 9.37 52.25 27.25
N THR A 108 10.31 51.89 26.40
CA THR A 108 11.57 52.63 26.26
C THR A 108 11.33 54.04 25.70
N LEU A 109 10.39 54.20 24.77
CA LEU A 109 9.97 55.49 24.25
C LEU A 109 9.33 56.35 25.33
N ASP A 110 8.40 55.80 26.11
CA ASP A 110 7.73 56.51 27.21
C ASP A 110 8.72 57.02 28.24
N GLU A 111 9.65 56.17 28.68
CA GLU A 111 10.70 56.56 29.63
C GLU A 111 11.61 57.65 29.07
N ALA A 112 11.92 57.60 27.77
CA ALA A 112 12.74 58.61 27.10
C ALA A 112 12.01 59.94 26.91
N LEU A 113 10.70 59.91 26.65
CA LEU A 113 9.86 61.11 26.55
C LEU A 113 9.77 61.84 27.89
N VAL A 114 9.66 61.11 29.00
CA VAL A 114 9.68 61.71 30.35
C VAL A 114 11.01 62.44 30.62
N ARG A 115 12.13 61.89 30.12
CA ARG A 115 13.48 62.45 30.31
C ARG A 115 13.90 63.45 29.23
N TRP A 116 13.10 63.63 28.19
CA TRP A 116 13.43 64.41 26.98
C TRP A 116 14.75 63.96 26.31
N ASP A 117 15.06 62.66 26.37
CA ASP A 117 16.27 62.11 25.76
C ASP A 117 16.04 61.84 24.26
N LYS A 118 16.40 62.83 23.44
CA LYS A 118 16.20 62.82 21.99
C LYS A 118 16.81 61.59 21.30
N ASP A 119 17.99 61.14 21.73
CA ASP A 119 18.69 60.04 21.08
C ASP A 119 18.01 58.71 21.35
N VAL A 120 17.50 58.53 22.57
CA VAL A 120 16.72 57.33 22.93
C VAL A 120 15.34 57.35 22.27
N ILE A 121 14.69 58.52 22.18
CA ILE A 121 13.42 58.68 21.45
C ILE A 121 13.56 58.21 20.00
N MET A 122 14.58 58.70 19.29
CA MET A 122 14.82 58.30 17.89
C MET A 122 15.06 56.80 17.76
N LYS A 123 15.93 56.22 18.60
CA LYS A 123 16.21 54.78 18.58
C LYS A 123 14.98 53.92 18.88
N SER A 124 14.11 54.38 19.78
CA SER A 124 12.87 53.65 20.11
C SER A 124 11.85 53.73 18.97
N LEU A 125 11.73 54.88 18.29
CA LEU A 125 10.89 55.03 17.10
C LEU A 125 11.39 54.17 15.94
N ASP A 126 12.70 54.11 15.70
CA ASP A 126 13.30 53.24 14.69
C ASP A 126 12.99 51.76 15.00
N LYS A 127 13.13 51.34 16.27
CA LYS A 127 12.78 49.99 16.70
C LYS A 127 11.30 49.67 16.53
N LEU A 128 10.41 50.61 16.85
CA LEU A 128 8.96 50.43 16.62
C LEU A 128 8.66 50.27 15.13
N ALA A 129 9.32 51.05 14.27
CA ALA A 129 9.19 50.92 12.82
C ALA A 129 9.72 49.56 12.32
N ASP A 130 10.85 49.09 12.83
CA ASP A 130 11.43 47.79 12.47
C ASP A 130 10.49 46.63 12.89
N VAL A 131 9.95 46.68 14.11
CA VAL A 131 9.02 45.66 14.61
C VAL A 131 7.71 45.69 13.83
N ALA A 132 7.16 46.87 13.52
CA ALA A 132 5.92 47.03 12.76
C ALA A 132 6.06 46.57 11.29
N ASN A 133 7.24 46.73 10.69
CA ASN A 133 7.52 46.29 9.32
C ASN A 133 7.95 44.81 9.24
N THR A 134 8.16 44.14 10.37
CA THR A 134 8.51 42.72 10.38
C THR A 134 7.26 41.88 10.12
N ASN A 135 7.31 41.00 9.11
CA ASN A 135 6.32 39.95 8.93
C ASN A 135 6.72 38.73 9.81
N PRO A 136 5.99 38.44 10.90
CA PRO A 136 6.29 37.31 11.79
C PRO A 136 6.20 35.94 11.09
N LEU A 137 5.49 35.87 9.96
CA LEU A 137 5.28 34.67 9.14
C LEU A 137 6.10 34.69 7.84
N GLY A 138 7.20 35.45 7.79
CA GLY A 138 8.06 35.55 6.61
C GLY A 138 8.63 34.21 6.12
N ASN A 139 9.45 34.27 5.06
CA ASN A 139 9.92 33.13 4.25
C ASN A 139 10.60 31.96 5.01
N ASN A 140 10.91 32.10 6.30
CA ASN A 140 11.57 31.07 7.12
C ASN A 140 10.62 30.18 7.92
N LEU A 141 9.32 30.48 7.98
CA LEU A 141 8.34 29.74 8.77
C LEU A 141 8.34 28.23 8.46
N ASN A 142 8.38 27.87 7.17
CA ASN A 142 8.42 26.47 6.72
C ASN A 142 9.69 25.72 7.12
N LYS A 143 10.83 26.40 7.30
CA LYS A 143 12.07 25.77 7.76
C LYS A 143 12.00 25.50 9.26
N GLU A 144 11.50 26.47 10.03
CA GLU A 144 11.37 26.36 11.48
C GLU A 144 10.37 25.27 11.88
N ILE A 145 9.22 25.16 11.20
CA ILE A 145 8.24 24.09 11.45
C ILE A 145 8.85 22.71 11.22
N LYS A 146 9.62 22.53 10.12
CA LYS A 146 10.29 21.25 9.85
C LYS A 146 11.30 20.89 10.94
N THR A 147 12.00 21.88 11.48
CA THR A 147 12.94 21.67 12.59
C THR A 147 12.21 21.34 13.89
N GLU A 148 11.13 22.04 14.23
CA GLU A 148 10.35 21.77 15.45
C GLU A 148 9.68 20.37 15.42
N ILE A 149 9.12 19.95 14.28
CA ILE A 149 8.60 18.58 14.11
C ILE A 149 9.70 17.54 14.33
N SER A 150 10.89 17.74 13.75
CA SER A 150 12.01 16.79 13.91
C SER A 150 12.58 16.69 15.32
N LEU A 151 12.29 17.67 16.19
CA LEU A 151 12.73 17.68 17.59
C LEU A 151 11.70 17.04 18.54
N GLU A 152 10.40 17.07 18.20
CA GLU A 152 9.33 16.42 18.98
C GLU A 152 9.26 14.89 18.73
N ASP A 153 9.83 14.35 17.63
CA ASP A 153 9.75 12.91 17.26
C ASP A 153 10.74 11.97 18.03
N PHE A 154 11.30 12.37 19.18
CA PHE A 154 12.19 11.50 19.98
C PHE A 154 11.53 10.80 21.19
N ASP A 155 10.24 11.03 21.44
CA ASP A 155 9.47 10.36 22.52
C ASP A 155 8.34 9.45 22.00
N ASP A 156 8.38 9.02 20.72
CA ASP A 156 7.37 8.14 20.08
C ASP A 156 7.51 6.65 20.51
N ASP A 157 7.76 6.38 21.80
CA ASP A 157 7.61 5.04 22.41
C ASP A 157 6.14 4.56 22.41
N ASP A 158 5.19 5.44 22.06
CA ASP A 158 3.75 5.17 22.04
C ASP A 158 3.20 4.63 20.69
N PHE A 159 4.03 4.46 19.66
CA PHE A 159 3.61 3.94 18.34
C PHE A 159 4.28 2.61 17.92
N MET A 160 4.57 1.72 18.88
CA MET A 160 4.82 0.32 18.56
C MET A 160 3.51 -0.34 18.07
N ILE A 161 3.32 -0.38 16.75
CA ILE A 161 2.34 -1.29 16.13
C ILE A 161 2.90 -2.71 16.31
N GLU A 162 2.32 -3.45 17.25
CA GLU A 162 2.55 -4.89 17.41
C GLU A 162 2.02 -5.61 16.15
N ILE A 163 2.90 -6.34 15.45
CA ILE A 163 2.57 -7.20 14.29
C ILE A 163 2.31 -8.62 14.79
#